data_AF-A0A0A1WDP8-F1
#
_entry.id   AF-A0A0A1WDP8-F1
#
_cell.length_a   1.000
_cell.length_b   1.000
_cell.length_c   1.000
_cell.angle_alpha   90.00
_cell.angle_beta   90.00
_cell.angle_gamma   90.00
#
_symmetry.space_group_name_H-M   'P 1'
#
loop_
_entity.id
_entity.type
_entity.pdbx_description
1 polymer ?
#
loop_
_entity_poly.entity_id
_entity_poly.type
_entity_poly.pdbx_seq_one_letter_code
_entity_poly.pdbx_strand_id
1 'polypeptide(L)'
;ILGGSDPSYYTGDFHYVSISREGYWHVDLNGVSIKNDIALCHDGCTAAIDTGSSFISGPASSVSVLTKTIGAVLSKGNYVIDCKQIHLLPDISFHLGDMTYSLSSSTYVLKYS
;
A
#
# COMPACT_ATOMS: atom_id res chain seq x y z
N ILE A 1 5.04 17.55 -12.55
CA ILE A 1 6.00 18.65 -12.78
C ILE A 1 7.17 18.07 -13.55
N LEU A 2 7.55 18.65 -14.68
CA LEU A 2 8.75 18.19 -15.42
C LEU A 2 9.96 18.96 -14.91
N GLY A 3 11.02 18.26 -14.51
CA GLY A 3 12.27 18.89 -14.04
C GLY A 3 12.33 19.25 -12.55
N GLY A 4 11.40 18.78 -11.72
CA GLY A 4 11.47 19.02 -10.27
C GLY A 4 10.21 18.61 -9.50
N SER A 5 10.10 19.10 -8.28
CA SER A 5 8.97 18.92 -7.35
C SER A 5 8.45 20.29 -6.89
N ASP A 6 7.19 20.37 -6.44
CA ASP A 6 6.64 21.57 -5.81
C ASP A 6 6.47 21.35 -4.29
N PRO A 7 7.24 22.04 -3.44
CA PRO A 7 7.17 21.95 -1.98
C PRO A 7 5.81 22.28 -1.37
N SER A 8 4.90 22.90 -2.13
CA SER A 8 3.54 23.20 -1.65
C SER A 8 2.69 21.94 -1.46
N TYR A 9 3.09 20.81 -2.04
CA TYR A 9 2.34 19.55 -2.04
C TYR A 9 2.96 18.42 -1.21
N TYR A 10 4.03 18.71 -0.47
CA TYR A 10 4.64 17.75 0.47
C TYR A 10 5.22 18.45 1.69
N THR A 11 5.50 17.66 2.73
CA THR A 11 6.17 18.13 3.95
C THR A 11 7.34 17.22 4.26
N GLY A 12 8.37 17.75 4.91
CA GLY A 12 9.59 16.99 5.20
C GLY A 12 10.48 16.82 3.98
N ASP A 13 11.42 15.89 4.07
CA ASP A 13 12.43 15.63 3.03
C ASP A 13 12.10 14.36 2.23
N PHE A 14 12.64 14.27 1.02
CA PHE A 14 12.55 13.06 0.21
C PHE A 14 13.49 11.97 0.70
N HIS A 15 12.96 10.76 0.81
CA HIS A 15 13.72 9.53 0.99
C HIS A 15 13.71 8.76 -0.32
N TYR A 16 14.89 8.43 -0.83
CA TYR A 16 15.05 7.77 -2.12
C TYR A 16 15.38 6.30 -1.94
N VAL A 17 14.82 5.48 -2.83
CA VAL A 17 15.16 4.07 -3.00
C VAL A 17 15.64 3.84 -4.43
N SER A 18 16.62 2.96 -4.60
CA SER A 18 17.09 2.58 -5.93
C SER A 18 16.06 1.68 -6.62
N ILE A 19 16.01 1.76 -7.95
CA ILE A 19 15.23 0.81 -8.75
C ILE A 19 15.89 -0.57 -8.70
N SER A 20 15.07 -1.63 -8.66
CA SER A 20 15.56 -3.01 -8.69
C SER A 20 15.97 -3.48 -10.09
N ARG A 21 15.47 -2.79 -11.13
CA ARG A 21 15.81 -3.07 -12.53
C ARG A 21 15.73 -1.82 -13.39
N GLU A 22 16.80 -1.53 -14.13
CA GLU A 22 16.81 -0.44 -15.10
C GLU A 22 15.71 -0.58 -16.17
N GLY A 23 15.13 0.56 -16.56
CA GLY A 23 14.05 0.64 -17.54
C GLY A 23 12.64 0.44 -16.97
N TYR A 24 12.52 0.08 -15.68
CA TYR A 24 11.23 -0.07 -15.00
C TYR A 24 11.23 0.68 -13.67
N TRP A 25 10.11 1.33 -13.34
CA TRP A 25 9.88 1.95 -12.03
C TRP A 25 9.53 0.88 -10.99
N HIS A 26 10.39 -0.12 -10.86
CA HIS A 26 10.26 -1.19 -9.88
C HIS A 26 11.25 -0.95 -8.74
N VAL A 27 10.79 -1.14 -7.52
CA VAL A 27 11.58 -1.00 -6.30
C VAL A 27 11.44 -2.26 -5.46
N ASP A 28 12.44 -2.53 -4.62
CA ASP A 28 12.36 -3.60 -3.64
C ASP A 28 11.50 -3.19 -2.45
N LEU A 29 10.72 -4.14 -1.96
CA LEU A 29 9.87 -4.02 -0.79
C LEU A 29 10.31 -5.07 0.22
N ASN A 30 10.68 -4.63 1.42
CA ASN A 30 11.23 -5.49 2.47
C ASN A 30 10.13 -6.23 3.24
N GLY A 31 8.87 -5.84 3.03
CA GLY A 31 7.71 -6.45 3.66
C GLY A 31 6.48 -5.56 3.58
N VAL A 32 5.32 -6.16 3.83
CA VAL A 32 4.09 -5.43 4.13
C VAL A 32 3.57 -5.89 5.47
N SER A 33 3.46 -4.94 6.39
CA SER A 33 2.86 -5.17 7.70
C SER A 33 1.37 -4.88 7.67
N ILE A 34 0.61 -5.74 8.35
CA ILE A 34 -0.78 -5.45 8.72
C ILE A 34 -0.75 -5.28 10.24
N LYS A 35 -1.14 -4.11 10.74
CA LYS A 35 -0.88 -3.70 12.12
C LYS A 35 0.63 -3.61 12.39
N ASN A 36 1.21 -4.53 13.16
CA ASN A 36 2.61 -4.46 13.60
C ASN A 36 3.46 -5.63 13.07
N ASP A 37 2.83 -6.63 12.43
CA ASP A 37 3.51 -7.85 12.00
C ASP A 37 3.64 -7.86 10.49
N ILE A 38 4.83 -8.24 9.97
CA ILE A 38 5.02 -8.46 8.53
C ILE A 38 4.18 -9.67 8.13
N ALA A 39 3.06 -9.40 7.46
CA ALA A 39 2.08 -10.41 7.09
C ALA A 39 2.24 -10.88 5.64
N LEU A 40 2.81 -10.02 4.78
CA LEU A 40 3.04 -10.30 3.36
C LEU A 40 4.48 -9.91 2.99
N CYS A 41 4.99 -10.49 1.89
CA CYS A 41 6.30 -10.12 1.36
C CYS A 41 7.44 -10.33 2.40
N HIS A 42 7.32 -11.39 3.22
CA HIS A 42 8.24 -11.66 4.34
C HIS A 42 9.71 -11.80 3.90
N ASP A 43 9.94 -12.48 2.78
CA ASP A 43 11.28 -12.70 2.24
C ASP A 43 11.71 -11.61 1.25
N GLY A 44 10.98 -10.48 1.26
CA GLY A 44 11.09 -9.43 0.25
C GLY A 44 10.32 -9.74 -1.04
N CYS A 45 10.04 -8.70 -1.79
CA CYS A 45 9.38 -8.76 -3.10
C CYS A 45 9.61 -7.42 -3.84
N THR A 46 9.08 -7.30 -5.06
CA THR A 46 9.17 -6.06 -5.84
C THR A 46 7.82 -5.37 -5.93
N ALA A 47 7.82 -4.03 -5.92
CA ALA A 47 6.64 -3.21 -6.19
C ALA A 47 6.88 -2.33 -7.42
N ALA A 48 5.87 -2.24 -8.29
CA ALA A 48 5.87 -1.28 -9.39
C ALA A 48 5.22 0.03 -8.94
N ILE A 49 5.90 1.15 -9.16
CA ILE A 49 5.37 2.50 -8.89
C ILE A 49 4.70 3.00 -10.17
N ASP A 50 3.41 2.66 -10.31
CA ASP A 50 2.64 2.89 -11.54
C ASP A 50 1.61 4.02 -11.35
N THR A 51 1.93 5.21 -11.86
CA THR A 51 1.02 6.37 -11.84
C THR A 51 -0.21 6.20 -12.74
N GLY A 52 -0.23 5.17 -13.60
CA GLY A 52 -1.37 4.83 -14.46
C GLY A 52 -2.39 3.88 -13.81
N SER A 53 -2.07 3.30 -12.65
CA SER A 53 -2.99 2.43 -11.90
C SER A 53 -3.88 3.22 -10.94
N SER A 54 -5.15 2.83 -10.82
CA SER A 54 -6.08 3.43 -9.85
C SER A 54 -5.90 2.90 -8.42
N PHE A 55 -5.37 1.69 -8.25
CA PHE A 55 -5.32 1.00 -6.95
C PHE A 55 -3.97 0.34 -6.70
N ILE A 56 -3.66 0.16 -5.42
CA ILE A 56 -2.61 -0.77 -4.99
C ILE A 56 -3.13 -2.19 -5.23
N SER A 57 -2.40 -2.93 -6.04
CA SER A 57 -2.73 -4.31 -6.39
C SER A 57 -1.55 -5.23 -6.06
N GLY A 58 -1.84 -6.52 -5.95
CA GLY A 58 -0.83 -7.53 -5.67
C GLY A 58 -1.34 -8.92 -6.02
N PRO A 59 -0.51 -9.96 -5.81
CA PRO A 59 -0.90 -11.35 -6.05
C PRO A 59 -2.21 -11.69 -5.33
N ALA A 60 -3.07 -12.48 -5.98
CA ALA A 60 -4.38 -12.85 -5.44
C ALA A 60 -4.27 -13.53 -4.06
N SER A 61 -3.20 -14.30 -3.81
CA SER A 61 -2.89 -14.89 -2.51
C SER A 61 -2.67 -13.83 -1.44
N SER A 62 -1.83 -12.83 -1.70
CA SER A 62 -1.52 -11.74 -0.78
C SER A 62 -2.76 -10.88 -0.49
N VAL A 63 -3.52 -10.53 -1.53
CA VAL A 63 -4.77 -9.77 -1.38
C VAL A 63 -5.80 -10.57 -0.57
N SER A 64 -5.90 -11.89 -0.78
CA SER A 64 -6.79 -12.74 0.01
C SER A 64 -6.41 -12.80 1.49
N VAL A 65 -5.11 -12.84 1.82
CA VAL A 65 -4.64 -12.78 3.22
C VAL A 65 -5.00 -11.43 3.83
N LEU A 66 -4.74 -10.32 3.13
CA LEU A 66 -5.07 -8.98 3.59
C LEU A 66 -6.57 -8.83 3.87
N THR A 67 -7.43 -9.17 2.90
CA THR A 67 -8.88 -8.96 3.00
C THR A 67 -9.51 -9.81 4.09
N LYS A 68 -9.05 -11.05 4.26
CA LYS A 68 -9.44 -11.90 5.40
C LYS A 68 -9.03 -11.31 6.73
N THR A 69 -7.81 -10.78 6.83
CA THR A 69 -7.27 -10.21 8.07
C THR A 69 -8.06 -8.99 8.53
N ILE A 70 -8.48 -8.12 7.60
CA ILE A 70 -9.27 -6.94 7.90
C ILE A 70 -10.79 -7.19 7.94
N GLY A 71 -11.24 -8.44 7.74
CA GLY A 71 -12.65 -8.80 7.77
C GLY A 71 -13.46 -8.30 6.57
N ALA A 72 -12.81 -7.98 5.45
CA ALA A 72 -13.49 -7.57 4.23
C ALA A 72 -14.09 -8.77 3.49
N VAL A 73 -15.27 -8.59 2.89
CA VAL A 73 -16.00 -9.64 2.17
C VAL A 73 -16.12 -9.28 0.70
N LEU A 74 -16.09 -10.30 -0.16
CA LEU A 74 -16.27 -10.11 -1.59
C LEU A 74 -17.77 -9.89 -1.90
N SER A 75 -18.09 -8.73 -2.49
CA SER A 75 -19.44 -8.37 -2.90
C SER A 75 -19.39 -7.66 -4.25
N LYS A 76 -20.14 -8.17 -5.25
CA LYS A 76 -20.22 -7.60 -6.60
C LYS A 76 -18.85 -7.28 -7.22
N GLY A 77 -17.88 -8.19 -7.04
CA GLY A 77 -16.52 -8.04 -7.59
C GLY A 77 -15.58 -7.14 -6.80
N ASN A 78 -16.01 -6.55 -5.67
CA ASN A 78 -15.19 -5.70 -4.82
C ASN A 78 -15.10 -6.25 -3.39
N TYR A 79 -14.01 -5.96 -2.70
CA TYR A 79 -13.93 -6.20 -1.25
C TYR A 79 -14.58 -5.04 -0.51
N VAL A 80 -15.56 -5.35 0.33
CA VAL A 80 -16.36 -4.37 1.08
C VAL A 80 -16.31 -4.66 2.57
N ILE A 81 -16.54 -3.63 3.37
CA ILE A 81 -16.64 -3.72 4.82
C ILE A 81 -17.78 -2.83 5.35
N ASP A 82 -18.26 -3.09 6.56
CA ASP A 82 -19.20 -2.19 7.23
C ASP A 82 -18.52 -0.84 7.50
N CYS A 83 -19.10 0.25 6.99
CA CYS A 83 -18.63 1.61 7.21
C CYS A 83 -18.46 1.97 8.70
N LYS A 84 -19.21 1.32 9.59
CA LYS A 84 -19.07 1.50 11.04
C LYS A 84 -17.76 0.94 11.58
N GLN A 85 -17.13 -0.02 10.90
CA GLN A 85 -15.91 -0.68 11.35
C GLN A 85 -14.62 -0.04 10.83
N ILE A 86 -14.69 1.00 9.98
CA ILE A 86 -13.50 1.63 9.38
C ILE A 86 -12.48 2.05 10.45
N HIS A 87 -12.94 2.63 11.55
CA HIS A 87 -12.07 3.09 12.65
C HIS A 87 -11.37 1.96 13.41
N LEU A 88 -11.78 0.70 13.22
CA LEU A 88 -11.19 -0.48 13.86
C LEU A 88 -10.18 -1.19 12.97
N LEU A 89 -10.07 -0.80 11.69
CA LEU A 89 -9.18 -1.48 10.77
C LEU A 89 -7.73 -1.07 11.02
N PRO A 90 -6.79 -2.02 10.87
CA PRO A 90 -5.39 -1.76 11.14
C PRO A 90 -4.76 -0.92 10.03
N ASP A 91 -3.70 -0.21 10.38
CA ASP A 91 -2.83 0.38 9.38
C ASP A 91 -2.17 -0.73 8.54
N ILE A 92 -1.97 -0.43 7.25
CA ILE A 92 -1.21 -1.26 6.33
C ILE A 92 0.08 -0.52 6.00
N SER A 93 1.22 -1.12 6.30
CA SER A 93 2.52 -0.46 6.19
C SER A 93 3.41 -1.15 5.18
N PHE A 94 3.98 -0.37 4.25
CA PHE A 94 4.91 -0.82 3.22
C PHE A 94 6.33 -0.44 3.64
N HIS A 95 7.24 -1.40 3.68
CA HIS A 95 8.63 -1.18 4.08
C HIS A 95 9.52 -1.02 2.84
N LEU A 96 9.87 0.22 2.50
CA LEU A 96 10.69 0.57 1.34
C LEU A 96 12.04 1.15 1.79
N GLY A 97 13.11 0.38 1.58
CA GLY A 97 14.43 0.72 2.12
C GLY A 97 14.38 0.83 3.64
N ASP A 98 14.85 1.96 4.17
CA ASP A 98 14.84 2.25 5.62
C ASP A 98 13.54 2.92 6.09
N MET A 99 12.58 3.18 5.18
CA MET A 99 11.36 3.91 5.48
C MET A 99 10.14 3.00 5.51
N THR A 100 9.24 3.28 6.45
CA THR A 100 7.94 2.63 6.55
C THR A 100 6.84 3.62 6.14
N TYR A 101 6.05 3.27 5.13
CA TYR A 101 4.93 4.06 4.62
C TYR A 101 3.61 3.41 5.03
N SER A 102 2.93 4.03 6.01
CA SER A 102 1.68 3.50 6.57
C SER A 102 0.45 4.16 5.95
N LEU A 103 -0.52 3.32 5.58
CA LEU A 103 -1.85 3.73 5.16
C LEU A 103 -2.83 3.45 6.29
N SER A 104 -3.43 4.50 6.84
CA SER A 104 -4.55 4.35 7.77
C SER A 104 -5.81 3.90 7.05
N SER A 105 -6.77 3.39 7.81
CA SER A 105 -8.04 2.87 7.29
C SER A 105 -8.83 3.86 6.43
N SER A 106 -8.76 5.16 6.74
CA SER A 106 -9.38 6.21 5.93
C SER A 106 -8.77 6.38 4.54
N THR A 107 -7.52 5.94 4.35
CA THR A 107 -6.78 6.11 3.10
C THR A 107 -7.06 4.98 2.11
N TYR A 108 -7.31 3.76 2.59
CA TYR A 108 -7.56 2.60 1.72
C TYR A 108 -9.02 2.13 1.68
N VAL A 109 -9.92 2.71 2.47
CA VAL A 109 -11.36 2.43 2.40
C VAL A 109 -12.11 3.59 1.76
N LEU A 110 -12.79 3.31 0.65
CA LEU A 110 -13.73 4.25 0.04
C LEU A 110 -15.10 4.14 0.71
N LYS A 111 -15.45 5.16 1.51
CA LYS A 111 -16.74 5.24 2.19
C LYS A 111 -17.80 5.85 1.27
N TYR A 112 -18.79 5.06 0.88
CA TYR A 112 -20.02 5.55 0.26
C TYR A 112 -21.07 5.89 1.32
N SER A 113 -21.87 6.93 1.05
CA SER A 113 -22.92 7.46 1.93
C SER A 113 -24.07 6.48 2.15
#